data_AF-A0A2M8UH69-F1
#
_entry.id   AF-A0A2M8UH69-F1
#
_cell.length_a   1.000
_cell.length_b   1.000
_cell.length_c   1.000
_cell.angle_alpha   90.00
_cell.angle_beta   90.00
_cell.angle_gamma   90.00
#
_symmetry.space_group_name_H-M   'P 1'
#
loop_
_entity.id
_entity.type
_entity.pdbx_description
1 polymer ?
#
loop_
_entity_poly.entity_id
_entity_poly.type
_entity_poly.pdbx_seq_one_letter_code
_entity_poly.pdbx_strand_id
1 'polypeptide(L)'
;MYGLSSLQADMPQLHPACTTQPVRLVRLDDVYAGNVGCIKIDVEGHELAVLRGAQQTIARYKPNLLIETEENIAPGALAGIDAMLRPLGYAGYYLYHDQLRDLTAFNAFALQDPRNIAGFRPGLRRSDFPDFVSNFIFIAASDLKLQRALAKAAARR
;
A
#
# COMPACT_ATOMS: atom_id res chain seq x y z
N MET A 1 -13.56 -14.53 -17.41
CA MET A 1 -12.30 -15.15 -16.96
C MET A 1 -11.45 -14.03 -16.41
N TYR A 2 -11.31 -13.92 -15.09
CA TYR A 2 -10.39 -12.95 -14.47
C TYR A 2 -9.02 -13.62 -14.42
N GLY A 3 -8.08 -13.16 -15.24
CA GLY A 3 -6.68 -13.61 -15.14
C GLY A 3 -6.01 -12.82 -14.02
N LEU A 4 -5.47 -13.51 -13.02
CA LEU A 4 -4.53 -12.92 -12.07
C LEU A 4 -3.15 -12.84 -12.75
N SER A 5 -2.33 -11.89 -12.33
CA SER A 5 -0.95 -11.75 -12.81
C SER A 5 -0.09 -11.43 -11.61
N SER A 6 1.03 -12.14 -11.47
CA SER A 6 1.94 -11.95 -10.35
C SER A 6 3.38 -11.84 -10.85
N LEU A 7 4.20 -11.11 -10.09
CA LEU A 7 5.65 -11.02 -10.30
C LEU A 7 6.44 -12.06 -9.49
N GLN A 8 5.75 -12.87 -8.66
CA GLN A 8 6.35 -13.90 -7.84
C GLN A 8 6.90 -15.06 -8.69
N ALA A 9 8.17 -15.39 -8.48
CA ALA A 9 8.91 -16.34 -9.33
C ALA A 9 8.49 -17.81 -9.14
N ASP A 10 7.87 -18.13 -8.00
CA ASP A 10 7.38 -19.45 -7.62
C ASP A 10 5.93 -19.73 -8.07
N MET A 11 5.21 -18.72 -8.57
CA MET A 11 3.82 -18.88 -9.05
C MET A 11 3.63 -19.96 -10.12
N PRO A 12 4.56 -20.20 -11.05
CA PRO A 12 4.44 -21.33 -11.99
C PRO A 12 4.46 -22.70 -11.32
N GLN A 13 5.07 -22.82 -10.14
CA GLN A 13 5.13 -24.06 -9.37
C GLN A 13 3.83 -24.30 -8.61
N LEU A 14 3.20 -23.23 -8.12
CA LEU A 14 1.93 -23.26 -7.39
C LEU A 14 0.71 -23.37 -8.32
N HIS A 15 0.82 -22.87 -9.56
CA HIS A 15 -0.27 -22.81 -10.53
C HIS A 15 0.17 -23.40 -11.89
N PRO A 16 -0.03 -24.70 -12.12
CA PRO A 16 0.41 -25.37 -13.36
C PRO A 16 -0.34 -24.88 -14.61
N ALA A 17 -1.51 -24.25 -14.45
CA ALA A 17 -2.26 -23.59 -15.53
C ALA A 17 -1.91 -22.09 -15.61
N CYS A 18 -0.63 -21.76 -15.76
CA CYS A 18 -0.16 -20.38 -15.94
C CYS A 18 0.58 -20.19 -17.27
N THR A 19 0.78 -18.94 -17.67
CA THR A 19 1.65 -18.57 -18.79
C THR A 19 2.66 -17.54 -18.30
N THR A 20 3.93 -17.77 -18.61
CA THR A 20 5.00 -16.81 -18.29
C THR A 20 5.19 -15.86 -19.45
N GLN A 21 5.12 -14.56 -19.18
CA GLN A 21 5.43 -13.52 -20.15
C GLN A 21 6.57 -12.65 -19.62
N PRO A 22 7.73 -12.60 -20.31
CA PRO A 22 8.80 -11.70 -19.91
C PRO A 22 8.35 -10.24 -20.10
N VAL A 23 8.56 -9.43 -19.07
CA VAL A 23 8.27 -8.00 -19.08
C VAL A 23 9.51 -7.21 -18.67
N ARG A 24 9.68 -6.02 -19.25
CA ARG A 24 10.77 -5.12 -18.86
C ARG A 24 10.39 -4.41 -17.57
N LEU A 25 11.25 -4.50 -16.56
CA LEU A 25 11.17 -3.68 -15.35
C LEU A 25 11.88 -2.34 -15.57
N VAL A 26 11.27 -1.26 -15.11
CA VAL A 26 11.80 0.11 -15.19
C VAL A 26 11.52 0.84 -13.88
N ARG A 27 12.38 1.80 -13.53
CA ARG A 27 12.10 2.70 -12.40
C ARG A 27 11.02 3.69 -12.81
N LEU A 28 10.15 4.05 -11.86
CA LEU A 28 9.15 5.09 -12.10
C LEU A 28 9.80 6.42 -12.46
N ASP A 29 10.90 6.76 -11.79
CA ASP A 29 11.68 7.99 -12.05
C ASP A 29 12.20 8.08 -13.50
N ASP A 30 12.39 6.96 -14.19
CA ASP A 30 12.93 6.94 -15.56
C ASP A 30 11.82 7.13 -16.63
N VAL A 31 10.56 6.96 -16.26
CA VAL A 31 9.43 6.95 -17.21
C VAL A 31 8.35 7.99 -16.91
N TYR A 32 8.28 8.49 -15.69
CA TYR A 32 7.31 9.50 -15.28
C TYR A 32 7.92 10.89 -15.23
N ALA A 33 7.38 11.83 -16.00
CA ALA A 33 7.85 13.22 -16.07
C ALA A 33 6.81 14.27 -15.62
N GLY A 34 5.65 13.82 -15.13
CA GLY A 34 4.54 14.70 -14.75
C GLY A 34 4.65 15.27 -13.33
N ASN A 35 3.64 16.06 -12.94
CA ASN A 35 3.40 16.42 -11.54
C ASN A 35 2.33 15.50 -10.97
N VAL A 36 2.64 14.82 -9.87
CA VAL A 36 1.75 13.85 -9.24
C VAL A 36 1.34 14.30 -7.85
N GLY A 37 0.03 14.29 -7.58
CA GLY A 37 -0.54 14.57 -6.25
C GLY A 37 -0.83 13.32 -5.42
N CYS A 38 -0.93 12.14 -6.06
CA CYS A 38 -1.22 10.88 -5.40
C CYS A 38 -0.67 9.67 -6.19
N ILE A 39 -0.17 8.64 -5.50
CA ILE A 39 0.26 7.37 -6.10
C ILE A 39 -0.43 6.21 -5.36
N LYS A 40 -1.06 5.29 -6.11
CA LYS A 40 -1.47 3.98 -5.59
C LYS A 40 -0.37 2.95 -5.90
N ILE A 41 -0.01 2.12 -4.92
CA ILE A 41 0.94 1.01 -5.05
C ILE A 41 0.26 -0.26 -4.54
N ASP A 42 0.16 -1.26 -5.41
CA ASP A 42 -0.52 -2.53 -5.18
C ASP A 42 0.15 -3.55 -6.10
N VAL A 43 1.24 -4.15 -5.62
CA VAL A 43 2.19 -4.93 -6.44
C VAL A 43 2.62 -6.25 -5.77
N GLU A 44 1.75 -6.80 -4.92
CA GLU A 44 1.87 -8.13 -4.33
C GLU A 44 3.22 -8.41 -3.63
N GLY A 45 3.70 -7.48 -2.80
CA GLY A 45 4.92 -7.66 -1.98
C GLY A 45 6.17 -6.97 -2.53
N HIS A 46 6.05 -6.24 -3.64
CA HIS A 46 7.14 -5.49 -4.27
C HIS A 46 7.07 -3.97 -4.01
N GLU A 47 6.30 -3.52 -3.01
CA GLU A 47 6.00 -2.11 -2.75
C GLU A 47 7.28 -1.31 -2.49
N LEU A 48 8.20 -1.88 -1.71
CA LEU A 48 9.51 -1.29 -1.44
C LEU A 48 10.37 -1.10 -2.69
N ALA A 49 10.29 -2.02 -3.66
CA ALA A 49 11.01 -1.88 -4.92
C ALA A 49 10.44 -0.74 -5.76
N VAL A 50 9.11 -0.60 -5.78
CA VAL A 50 8.43 0.52 -6.44
C VAL A 50 8.82 1.85 -5.79
N LEU A 51 8.79 1.94 -4.46
CA LEU A 51 9.17 3.16 -3.73
C LEU A 51 10.63 3.56 -4.03
N ARG A 52 11.56 2.61 -4.05
CA ARG A 52 12.96 2.86 -4.44
C ARG A 52 13.09 3.34 -5.89
N GLY A 53 12.31 2.77 -6.80
CA GLY A 53 12.24 3.20 -8.20
C GLY A 53 11.60 4.57 -8.41
N ALA A 54 10.87 5.09 -7.43
CA ALA A 54 10.14 6.34 -7.45
C ALA A 54 10.73 7.43 -6.53
N GLN A 55 11.93 7.20 -5.98
CA GLN A 55 12.47 8.02 -4.89
C GLN A 55 12.60 9.50 -5.29
N GLN A 56 13.03 9.80 -6.52
CA GLN A 56 13.17 11.19 -6.97
C GLN A 56 11.81 11.86 -7.14
N THR A 57 10.85 11.14 -7.73
CA THR A 57 9.46 11.58 -7.90
C THR A 57 8.81 11.89 -6.55
N ILE A 58 8.92 10.97 -5.59
CA ILE A 58 8.34 11.11 -4.24
C ILE A 58 9.00 12.26 -3.49
N ALA A 59 10.33 12.39 -3.57
CA ALA A 59 11.05 13.48 -2.90
C ALA A 59 10.69 14.85 -3.48
N ARG A 60 10.52 14.94 -4.81
CA ARG A 60 10.25 16.20 -5.52
C ARG A 60 8.80 16.67 -5.37
N TYR A 61 7.84 15.79 -5.62
CA TYR A 61 6.42 16.18 -5.72
C TYR A 61 5.62 15.96 -4.44
N LYS A 62 6.16 15.18 -3.50
CA LYS A 62 5.51 14.85 -2.22
C LYS A 62 4.05 14.35 -2.38
N PRO A 63 3.75 13.41 -3.30
CA PRO A 63 2.40 12.90 -3.49
C PRO A 63 1.93 12.11 -2.26
N ASN A 64 0.64 12.19 -1.91
CA ASN A 64 0.08 11.24 -0.95
C ASN A 64 0.12 9.82 -1.52
N LEU A 65 0.33 8.81 -0.68
CA LEU A 65 0.48 7.43 -1.14
C LEU A 65 -0.62 6.56 -0.55
N LEU A 66 -1.21 5.71 -1.38
CA LEU A 66 -2.06 4.59 -0.97
C LEU A 66 -1.31 3.30 -1.30
N ILE A 67 -0.89 2.56 -0.28
CA ILE A 67 -0.05 1.38 -0.45
C ILE A 67 -0.80 0.18 0.13
N GLU A 68 -0.99 -0.84 -0.71
CA GLU A 68 -1.51 -2.13 -0.29
C GLU A 68 -0.35 -3.07 0.04
N THR A 69 -0.33 -3.62 1.26
CA THR A 69 0.70 -4.59 1.68
C THR A 69 0.18 -5.51 2.77
N GLU A 70 0.65 -6.75 2.76
CA GLU A 70 0.33 -7.75 3.77
C GLU A 70 1.61 -8.38 4.32
N GLU A 71 1.76 -8.40 5.63
CA GLU A 71 2.94 -8.94 6.31
C GLU A 71 3.09 -10.46 6.11
N ASN A 72 1.98 -11.16 5.80
CA ASN A 72 2.00 -12.57 5.45
C ASN A 72 2.59 -12.83 4.04
N ILE A 73 2.51 -11.84 3.14
CA ILE A 73 3.03 -11.93 1.77
C ILE A 73 4.47 -11.40 1.73
N ALA A 74 4.70 -10.23 2.32
CA ALA A 74 6.00 -9.58 2.39
C ALA A 74 6.33 -9.19 3.84
N PRO A 75 6.90 -10.11 4.63
CA PRO A 75 7.26 -9.82 6.02
C PRO A 75 8.22 -8.63 6.15
N GLY A 76 7.89 -7.70 7.02
CA GLY A 76 8.63 -6.47 7.27
C GLY A 76 8.42 -5.37 6.23
N ALA A 77 7.56 -5.57 5.23
CA ALA A 77 7.32 -4.57 4.18
C ALA A 77 6.82 -3.26 4.76
N LEU A 78 5.83 -3.28 5.66
CA LEU A 78 5.24 -2.06 6.20
C LEU A 78 6.25 -1.25 7.03
N ALA A 79 7.06 -1.95 7.82
CA ALA A 79 8.15 -1.33 8.59
C ALA A 79 9.21 -0.68 7.66
N GLY A 80 9.58 -1.36 6.58
CA GLY A 80 10.49 -0.80 5.58
C GLY A 80 9.92 0.41 4.85
N ILE A 81 8.62 0.37 4.51
CA ILE A 81 7.92 1.47 3.87
C ILE A 81 7.93 2.71 4.79
N ASP A 82 7.54 2.55 6.06
CA ASP A 82 7.57 3.64 7.04
C ASP A 82 8.98 4.19 7.23
N ALA A 83 9.99 3.32 7.36
CA ALA A 83 11.39 3.74 7.49
C ALA A 83 11.90 4.56 6.30
N MET A 84 11.42 4.28 5.08
CA MET A 84 11.78 5.03 3.88
C MET A 84 11.04 6.37 3.78
N LEU A 85 9.74 6.39 4.13
CA LEU A 85 8.88 7.55 3.92
C LEU A 85 8.94 8.57 5.06
N ARG A 86 9.12 8.12 6.30
CA ARG A 86 9.14 8.99 7.48
C ARG A 86 10.22 10.08 7.41
N PRO A 87 11.48 9.81 6.99
CA PRO A 87 12.50 10.86 6.80
C PRO A 87 12.16 11.87 5.70
N LEU A 88 11.29 11.49 4.75
CA LEU A 88 10.80 12.38 3.71
C LEU A 88 9.63 13.27 4.18
N GLY A 89 9.24 13.18 5.46
CA GLY A 89 8.17 13.97 6.06
C GLY A 89 6.77 13.39 5.84
N TYR A 90 6.65 12.07 5.70
CA TYR A 90 5.36 11.39 5.65
C TYR A 90 4.96 10.85 7.02
N ALA A 91 3.65 10.84 7.27
CA ALA A 91 3.03 10.08 8.35
C ALA A 91 2.13 8.99 7.77
N GLY A 92 2.21 7.79 8.34
CA GLY A 92 1.43 6.64 7.93
C GLY A 92 0.13 6.51 8.72
N TYR A 93 -0.91 6.01 8.05
CA TYR A 93 -2.24 5.80 8.60
C TYR A 93 -2.89 4.55 8.01
N TYR A 94 -3.93 4.05 8.68
CA TYR A 94 -4.83 3.04 8.14
C TYR A 94 -6.28 3.36 8.53
N LEU A 95 -7.23 2.84 7.75
CA LEU A 95 -8.66 2.93 8.08
C LEU A 95 -9.10 1.64 8.77
N TYR A 96 -9.79 1.77 9.90
CA TYR A 96 -10.39 0.65 10.61
C TYR A 96 -11.72 1.07 11.22
N HIS A 97 -12.83 0.41 10.84
CA HIS A 97 -14.21 0.83 11.17
C HIS A 97 -14.47 2.34 10.95
N ASP A 98 -14.22 2.82 9.73
CA ASP A 98 -14.38 4.22 9.31
C ASP A 98 -13.57 5.25 10.14
N GLN A 99 -12.63 4.76 10.94
CA GLN A 99 -11.73 5.56 11.73
C GLN A 99 -10.34 5.51 11.12
N LEU A 100 -9.82 6.68 10.73
CA LEU A 100 -8.40 6.80 10.45
C LEU A 100 -7.62 6.65 11.75
N ARG A 101 -6.60 5.79 11.74
CA ARG A 101 -5.72 5.48 12.86
C ARG A 101 -4.27 5.66 12.43
N ASP A 102 -3.45 6.09 13.37
CA ASP A 102 -2.02 6.24 13.16
C ASP A 102 -1.36 4.88 12.95
N LEU A 103 -0.43 4.78 12.01
CA LEU A 103 0.29 3.54 11.69
C LEU A 103 0.98 2.93 12.92
N THR A 104 1.40 3.75 13.90
CA THR A 104 2.03 3.27 15.14
C THR A 104 1.11 2.40 16.00
N ALA A 105 -0.21 2.48 15.81
CA ALA A 105 -1.19 1.63 16.50
C ALA A 105 -1.52 0.34 15.72
N PHE A 106 -0.94 0.15 14.53
CA PHE A 106 -1.22 -1.02 13.69
C PHE A 106 -0.59 -2.29 14.29
N ASN A 107 -1.37 -3.37 14.32
CA ASN A 107 -0.92 -4.69 14.74
C ASN A 107 -1.29 -5.71 13.66
N ALA A 108 -0.30 -6.15 12.88
CA ALA A 108 -0.50 -7.11 11.80
C ALA A 108 -1.09 -8.45 12.28
N PHE A 109 -0.71 -8.92 13.48
CA PHE A 109 -1.24 -10.18 14.01
C PHE A 109 -2.75 -10.14 14.22
N ALA A 110 -3.28 -8.98 14.65
CA ALA A 110 -4.70 -8.81 14.89
C ALA A 110 -5.47 -8.39 13.62
N LEU A 111 -4.89 -7.48 12.82
CA LEU A 111 -5.58 -6.80 11.72
C LEU A 111 -5.28 -7.39 10.33
N GLN A 112 -4.41 -8.39 10.24
CA GLN A 112 -4.16 -9.18 9.03
C GLN A 112 -4.31 -10.68 9.30
N ASP A 113 -5.23 -11.04 10.21
CA ASP A 113 -5.63 -12.42 10.44
C ASP A 113 -6.40 -12.96 9.23
N PRO A 114 -5.90 -14.01 8.54
CA PRO A 114 -6.56 -14.58 7.36
C PRO A 114 -8.01 -15.03 7.62
N ARG A 115 -8.36 -15.34 8.87
CA ARG A 115 -9.75 -15.70 9.25
C ARG A 115 -10.73 -14.56 9.02
N ASN A 116 -10.28 -13.32 9.11
CA ASN A 116 -11.11 -12.13 8.88
C ASN A 116 -11.37 -11.86 7.39
N ILE A 117 -10.69 -12.59 6.49
CA ILE A 117 -10.85 -12.46 5.04
C ILE A 117 -11.06 -13.81 4.34
N ALA A 118 -11.23 -14.91 5.08
CA ALA A 118 -11.33 -16.27 4.53
C ALA A 118 -12.44 -16.45 3.48
N GLY A 119 -13.48 -15.62 3.57
CA GLY A 119 -14.57 -15.61 2.61
C GLY A 119 -14.38 -14.69 1.42
N PHE A 120 -13.28 -13.95 1.26
CA PHE A 120 -13.18 -12.97 0.17
C PHE A 120 -13.04 -13.64 -1.20
N ARG A 121 -13.78 -13.13 -2.18
CA ARG A 121 -13.71 -13.55 -3.58
C ARG A 121 -13.86 -12.35 -4.51
N PRO A 122 -13.30 -12.37 -5.73
CA PRO A 122 -13.51 -11.31 -6.71
C PRO A 122 -15.00 -10.99 -6.90
N GLY A 123 -15.34 -9.70 -6.88
CA GLY A 123 -16.72 -9.21 -7.00
C GLY A 123 -17.40 -8.87 -5.68
N LEU A 124 -16.80 -9.16 -4.53
CA LEU A 124 -17.26 -8.66 -3.24
C LEU A 124 -16.70 -7.29 -2.92
N ARG A 125 -17.38 -6.60 -2.00
CA ARG A 125 -16.87 -5.34 -1.48
C ARG A 125 -15.91 -5.62 -0.33
N ARG A 126 -14.79 -4.89 -0.33
CA ARG A 126 -13.83 -4.94 0.78
C ARG A 126 -14.46 -4.54 2.12
N SER A 127 -15.46 -3.65 2.08
CA SER A 127 -16.25 -3.22 3.24
C SER A 127 -17.00 -4.36 3.93
N ASP A 128 -17.23 -5.48 3.26
CA ASP A 128 -17.87 -6.66 3.86
C ASP A 128 -16.88 -7.45 4.75
N PHE A 129 -15.58 -7.07 4.77
CA PHE A 129 -14.51 -7.64 5.59
C PHE A 129 -13.78 -6.54 6.38
N PRO A 130 -14.47 -5.87 7.33
CA PRO A 130 -13.97 -4.67 7.99
C PRO A 130 -12.80 -4.93 8.96
N ASP A 131 -12.62 -6.18 9.38
CA ASP A 131 -11.59 -6.61 10.35
C ASP A 131 -10.28 -7.06 9.72
N PHE A 132 -10.08 -6.74 8.44
CA PHE A 132 -8.82 -6.99 7.75
C PHE A 132 -8.33 -5.73 7.03
N VAL A 133 -7.12 -5.31 7.36
CA VAL A 133 -6.50 -4.09 6.86
C VAL A 133 -5.27 -4.42 6.02
N SER A 134 -5.35 -4.18 4.71
CA SER A 134 -4.21 -4.23 3.78
C SER A 134 -3.81 -2.86 3.24
N ASN A 135 -4.68 -1.85 3.39
CA ASN A 135 -4.52 -0.54 2.78
C ASN A 135 -3.97 0.48 3.79
N PHE A 136 -2.84 1.08 3.43
CA PHE A 136 -2.14 2.09 4.23
C PHE A 136 -2.03 3.39 3.46
N ILE A 137 -2.25 4.50 4.17
CA ILE A 137 -2.25 5.84 3.62
C ILE A 137 -1.05 6.59 4.18
N PHE A 138 -0.17 7.09 3.34
CA PHE A 138 0.94 7.95 3.74
C PHE A 138 0.70 9.37 3.25
N ILE A 139 0.67 10.31 4.19
CA ILE A 139 0.34 11.71 3.90
C ILE A 139 1.58 12.56 4.11
N ALA A 140 1.93 13.35 3.10
CA ALA A 140 3.05 14.27 3.17
C ALA A 140 2.74 15.42 4.13
N ALA A 141 3.71 15.84 4.95
CA ALA A 141 3.58 17.01 5.83
C ALA A 141 3.33 18.31 5.06
N SER A 142 3.71 18.37 3.79
CA SER A 142 3.45 19.50 2.89
C SER A 142 1.98 19.64 2.47
N ASP A 143 1.15 18.59 2.59
CA ASP A 143 -0.28 18.68 2.30
C ASP A 143 -1.06 19.26 3.50
N LEU A 144 -0.91 20.57 3.70
CA LEU A 144 -1.53 21.28 4.83
C LEU A 144 -3.06 21.18 4.83
N LYS A 145 -3.69 21.02 3.66
CA LYS A 145 -5.14 20.88 3.54
C LYS A 145 -5.57 19.55 4.14
N LEU A 146 -4.92 18.46 3.76
CA LEU A 146 -5.24 17.13 4.27
C LEU A 146 -4.85 17.01 5.74
N GLN A 147 -3.67 17.50 6.14
CA GLN A 147 -3.25 17.57 7.55
C GLN A 147 -4.29 18.26 8.45
N ARG A 148 -4.85 19.39 8.01
CA ARG A 148 -5.93 20.08 8.73
C ARG A 148 -7.23 19.27 8.77
N ALA A 149 -7.58 18.58 7.68
CA ALA A 149 -8.76 17.73 7.65
C ALA A 149 -8.62 16.55 8.64
N LEU A 150 -7.44 15.93 8.71
CA LEU A 150 -7.13 14.88 9.68
C LEU A 150 -7.24 15.37 11.12
N ALA A 151 -6.63 16.51 11.43
CA ALA A 151 -6.68 17.09 12.77
C ALA A 151 -8.13 17.38 13.21
N LYS A 152 -8.97 17.89 12.30
CA LYS A 152 -10.41 18.12 12.56
C LYS A 152 -11.18 16.82 12.76
N ALA A 153 -10.86 15.78 11.99
CA ALA A 153 -11.50 14.47 12.14
C ALA A 153 -11.13 13.81 13.48
N ALA A 154 -9.88 13.96 13.92
CA ALA A 154 -9.43 13.45 15.23
C ALA A 154 -10.09 14.19 16.41
N ALA A 155 -10.30 15.51 16.31
CA ALA A 155 -10.91 16.33 17.36
C ALA A 155 -12.44 16.16 17.52
N ARG A 156 -13.09 15.40 16.64
CA ARG A 156 -14.54 15.09 16.70
C ARG A 156 -14.85 13.77 17.43
N ARG A 157 -13.83 13.13 18.01
CA ARG A 157 -13.95 11.91 18.81
C ARG A 157 -14.08 12.22 20.30
#